data_AF-A0A1S8KJ44-F1
#
_entry.id   AF-A0A1S8KJ44-F1
#
_cell.length_a   1.000
_cell.length_b   1.000
_cell.length_c   1.000
_cell.angle_alpha   90.00
_cell.angle_beta   90.00
_cell.angle_gamma   90.00
#
_symmetry.space_group_name_H-M   'P 1'
#
loop_
_entity.id
_entity.type
_entity.pdbx_description
1 polymer ?
#
loop_
_entity_poly.entity_id
_entity_poly.type
_entity_poly.pdbx_seq_one_letter_code
_entity_poly.pdbx_strand_id
1 'polypeptide(L)' 'SVEACATRLRVAVTNGEIIQKQTIKDTGATAVFEVKGGIQAVFGGKADLLSQEINQILGKDN' A
#
# COMPACT_ATOMS: atom_id res chain seq x y z
N SER A 1 2.43 -2.13 -8.71
CA SER A 1 1.00 -2.53 -8.65
C SER A 1 0.50 -2.34 -7.24
N VAL A 2 -0.80 -2.24 -7.03
CA VAL A 2 -1.41 -2.12 -5.70
C VAL A 2 -2.42 -3.23 -5.54
N GLU A 3 -2.18 -4.09 -4.55
CA GLU A 3 -3.03 -5.25 -4.26
C GLU A 3 -3.31 -5.27 -2.76
N ALA A 4 -4.46 -5.77 -2.35
CA ALA A 4 -4.77 -5.99 -0.95
C ALA A 4 -5.06 -7.47 -0.65
N CYS A 5 -4.71 -7.88 0.56
CA CYS A 5 -5.32 -9.03 1.22
C CYS A 5 -6.37 -8.52 2.23
N ALA A 6 -6.82 -9.37 3.16
CA ALA A 6 -7.82 -8.99 4.17
C ALA A 6 -7.38 -7.81 5.09
N THR A 7 -6.09 -7.70 5.41
CA THR A 7 -5.59 -6.69 6.38
C THR A 7 -4.39 -5.89 5.91
N ARG A 8 -3.82 -6.25 4.75
CA ARG A 8 -2.55 -5.74 4.26
C ARG A 8 -2.69 -5.21 2.85
N LEU A 9 -2.23 -3.99 2.65
CA LEU A 9 -2.01 -3.36 1.36
C LEU A 9 -0.58 -3.67 0.91
N ARG A 10 -0.43 -4.26 -0.28
CA ARG A 10 0.85 -4.59 -0.93
C ARG A 10 1.05 -3.62 -2.08
N VAL A 11 2.13 -2.86 -2.00
CA VAL A 11 2.46 -1.87 -3.03
C VAL A 11 3.80 -2.26 -3.62
N ALA A 12 3.78 -2.71 -4.88
CA ALA A 12 5.00 -2.95 -5.65
C ALA A 12 5.41 -1.66 -6.36
N VAL A 13 6.66 -1.25 -6.11
CA VAL A 13 7.27 -0.02 -6.67
C VAL A 13 8.61 -0.33 -7.32
N THR A 14 9.05 0.56 -8.21
CA THR A 14 10.35 0.42 -8.87
C THR A 14 11.52 0.73 -7.95
N ASN A 15 11.35 1.69 -7.02
CA ASN A 15 12.39 2.07 -6.05
C ASN A 15 11.79 2.19 -4.64
N GLY A 16 12.16 1.26 -3.76
CA GLY A 16 11.71 1.23 -2.36
C GLY A 16 12.46 2.20 -1.44
N GLU A 17 13.67 2.62 -1.82
CA GLU A 17 14.54 3.46 -0.98
C GLU A 17 14.01 4.88 -0.80
N ILE A 18 13.29 5.39 -1.80
CA ILE A 18 12.68 6.72 -1.76
C ILE A 18 11.33 6.75 -1.03
N ILE A 19 10.86 5.61 -0.51
CA ILE A 19 9.57 5.53 0.17
C ILE A 19 9.66 6.11 1.58
N GLN A 20 8.83 7.12 1.84
CA GLN A 20 8.66 7.70 3.16
C GLN A 20 7.70 6.86 4.02
N LYS A 21 8.23 5.81 4.64
CA LYS A 21 7.46 4.86 5.47
C LYS A 21 6.72 5.52 6.62
N GLN A 22 7.29 6.59 7.20
CA GLN A 22 6.68 7.30 8.32
C GLN A 22 5.39 8.00 7.89
N THR A 23 5.41 8.71 6.76
CA THR A 23 4.22 9.34 6.18
C THR A 23 3.09 8.33 5.97
N ILE A 24 3.40 7.12 5.52
CA ILE A 24 2.40 6.06 5.32
C ILE A 24 1.83 5.57 6.66
N LYS A 25 2.67 5.43 7.70
CA LYS A 25 2.18 5.14 9.06
C LYS A 25 1.24 6.23 9.57
N ASP A 26 1.58 7.49 9.34
CA ASP A 26 0.80 8.64 9.81
C ASP A 26 -0.57 8.74 9.12
N THR A 27 -0.74 8.19 7.91
CA THR A 27 -2.06 8.08 7.24
C THR A 27 -3.00 7.05 7.87
N GLY A 28 -2.56 6.33 8.91
CA GLY A 28 -3.37 5.37 9.65
C GLY A 28 -2.98 3.91 9.46
N ALA A 29 -1.80 3.63 8.90
CA ALA A 29 -1.28 2.26 8.87
C ALA A 29 -0.74 1.88 10.25
N THR A 30 -1.20 0.75 10.80
CA THR A 30 -0.70 0.21 12.07
C THR A 30 0.77 -0.21 11.97
N ALA A 31 1.18 -0.70 10.80
CA ALA A 31 2.55 -1.09 10.52
C ALA A 31 2.87 -0.94 9.03
N VAL A 32 4.13 -0.63 8.73
CA VAL A 32 4.65 -0.54 7.35
C VAL A 32 5.97 -1.27 7.31
N PHE A 33 6.10 -2.20 6.37
CA PHE A 33 7.25 -3.06 6.16
C PHE A 33 7.78 -2.83 4.74
N GLU A 34 9.11 -2.73 4.62
CA GLU A 34 9.76 -2.80 3.33
C GLU A 34 9.97 -4.27 2.96
N VAL A 35 9.70 -4.60 1.70
CA VAL A 35 9.90 -5.93 1.14
C VAL A 35 10.65 -5.80 -0.18
N LYS A 36 11.27 -6.88 -0.63
CA LYS A 36 11.94 -6.89 -1.94
C LYS A 36 10.91 -6.53 -3.03
N GLY A 37 11.12 -5.39 -3.70
CA GLY A 37 10.22 -4.88 -4.74
C GLY A 37 9.09 -3.94 -4.27
N GLY A 38 9.08 -3.53 -3.00
CA GLY A 38 8.19 -2.44 -2.55
C GLY A 38 7.88 -2.47 -1.05
N ILE A 39 6.61 -2.26 -0.70
CA ILE A 39 6.18 -2.18 0.71
C ILE A 39 4.90 -2.98 0.98
N GLN A 40 4.71 -3.32 2.26
CA GLN A 40 3.45 -3.79 2.79
C GLN A 40 3.01 -2.89 3.94
N ALA A 41 1.78 -2.38 3.89
CA ALA A 41 1.17 -1.57 4.93
C ALA A 41 -0.04 -2.30 5.53
N VAL A 42 -0.17 -2.28 6.85
CA VAL A 42 -1.29 -2.90 7.58
C VAL A 42 -2.33 -1.83 7.87
N PHE A 43 -3.47 -1.88 7.16
CA PHE A 43 -4.60 -0.97 7.35
C PHE A 43 -5.84 -1.67 7.95
N GLY A 44 -5.72 -2.96 8.28
CA GLY A 44 -6.85 -3.77 8.75
C GLY A 44 -7.91 -3.93 7.66
N GLY A 45 -9.20 -3.99 8.05
CA GLY A 45 -10.31 -4.19 7.10
C GLY A 45 -10.46 -3.08 6.05
N LYS A 46 -9.74 -1.95 6.18
CA LYS A 46 -9.71 -0.88 5.18
C LYS A 46 -8.75 -1.16 4.02
N ALA A 47 -7.88 -2.18 4.12
CA ALA A 47 -6.87 -2.46 3.12
C ALA A 47 -7.47 -2.71 1.72
N ASP A 48 -8.57 -3.45 1.64
CA ASP A 48 -9.23 -3.78 0.38
C ASP A 48 -9.80 -2.53 -0.31
N LEU A 49 -10.59 -1.74 0.42
CA LEU A 49 -11.15 -0.46 -0.05
C LEU A 49 -10.06 0.50 -0.53
N LEU A 50 -8.99 0.66 0.27
CA LEU A 50 -7.86 1.52 -0.10
C LEU A 50 -7.19 1.05 -1.40
N SER A 51 -7.07 -0.26 -1.63
CA SER A 51 -6.49 -0.76 -2.88
C SER A 51 -7.33 -0.42 -4.09
N GLN A 52 -8.65 -0.50 -3.96
CA GLN A 52 -9.60 -0.16 -5.03
C GLN A 52 -9.54 1.34 -5.34
N GLU A 53 -9.64 2.20 -4.32
CA GLU A 53 -9.54 3.65 -4.49
C GLU A 53 -8.20 4.06 -5.13
N ILE A 54 -7.08 3.46 -4.69
CA ILE A 54 -5.77 3.74 -5.27
C ILE A 54 -5.70 3.28 -6.72
N ASN A 55 -6.19 2.07 -7.05
CA ASN A 55 -6.16 1.57 -8.43
C ASN A 55 -7.06 2.40 -9.36
N GLN A 56 -8.20 2.89 -8.87
CA GLN A 56 -9.05 3.85 -9.58
C GLN A 56 -8.30 5.15 -9.90
N ILE A 57 -7.65 5.75 -8.91
CA ILE A 57 -6.85 6.98 -9.08
C ILE A 57 -5.68 6.75 -10.05
N LEU A 58 -5.06 5.58 -10.00
CA LEU A 58 -3.97 5.19 -10.89
C LEU A 58 -4.44 4.82 -12.31
N GLY A 59 -5.76 4.81 -12.56
CA GLY A 59 -6.33 4.43 -13.85
C GLY A 59 -6.09 2.97 -14.23
N LYS A 60 -5.89 2.09 -13.24
CA LYS A 60 -5.60 0.66 -13.43
C LYS A 60 -6.85 -0.23 -13.44
N ASP A 61 -8.03 0.36 -13.43
CA ASP A 61 -9.33 -0.31 -13.56
C ASP A 61 -9.74 -0.60 -15.02
N ASN A 62 -8.79 -0.68 -15.97
CA ASN A 62 -9.05 -1.04 -17.37
C ASN A 62 -8.34 -2.34 -17.77
#